data_AF-A0A7S3TUX4-F1
#
_entry.id   AF-A0A7S3TUX4-F1
#
_cell.length_a   1.000
_cell.length_b   1.000
_cell.length_c   1.000
_cell.angle_alpha   90.00
_cell.angle_beta   90.00
_cell.angle_gamma   90.00
#
_symmetry.space_group_name_H-M   'P 1'
#
loop_
_entity.id
_entity.type
_entity.pdbx_description
1 polymer ?
#
loop_
_entity_poly.entity_id
_entity_poly.type
_entity_poly.pdbx_seq_one_letter_code
_entity_poly.pdbx_strand_id
1 'polypeptide(L)'
;TSCGLVTVVDVGSENSVRPPLCVGHGRVTSLAWCSNVELTLGHEDGAITHHDMRIRNGGIVAVLQRHRGEVCGLKWSSDATPQLASGANDHLLRIYDAR
;
A
#
# COMPACT_ATOMS: atom_id res chain seq x y z
N THR A 1 8.47 9.92 -14.69
CA THR A 1 7.35 9.68 -13.76
C THR A 1 7.95 9.55 -12.37
N SER A 2 7.53 10.40 -11.43
CA SER A 2 8.03 10.37 -10.05
C SER A 2 7.65 9.03 -9.42
N CYS A 3 8.63 8.29 -8.92
CA CYS A 3 8.37 7.13 -8.09
C CYS A 3 7.74 7.58 -6.77
N GLY A 4 6.68 6.90 -6.33
CA GLY A 4 6.15 7.05 -4.99
C GLY A 4 7.25 6.75 -3.97
N LEU A 5 7.36 7.59 -2.95
CA LEU A 5 8.33 7.44 -1.87
C LEU A 5 7.58 7.23 -0.57
N VAL A 6 7.93 6.19 0.18
CA VAL A 6 7.38 5.93 1.51
C VAL A 6 8.50 5.93 2.54
N THR A 7 8.41 6.83 3.51
CA THR A 7 9.33 6.91 4.64
C THR A 7 8.66 6.38 5.90
N VAL A 8 9.46 5.83 6.80
CA VAL A 8 9.00 5.44 8.14
C VAL A 8 9.81 6.23 9.13
N VAL A 9 9.11 7.03 9.93
CA VAL A 9 9.69 8.00 10.85
C VAL A 9 9.28 7.62 12.26
N ASP A 10 10.24 7.66 13.17
CA ASP A 10 9.97 7.54 14.60
C ASP A 10 9.42 8.87 15.11
N VAL A 11 8.26 8.84 15.75
CA VAL A 11 7.53 10.07 16.15
C VAL A 11 8.28 10.84 17.23
N GLY A 12 9.03 10.16 18.10
CA GLY A 12 9.73 10.82 19.21
C GLY A 12 11.01 11.55 18.77
N SER A 13 11.71 11.02 17.78
CA SER A 13 12.99 11.56 17.30
C SER A 13 12.90 12.25 15.95
N GLU A 14 11.77 12.16 15.25
CA GLU A 14 11.54 12.60 13.86
C GLU A 14 12.56 12.02 12.85
N ASN A 15 13.32 11.01 13.27
CA ASN A 15 14.31 10.37 12.44
C ASN A 15 13.68 9.26 11.61
N SER A 16 14.16 9.11 10.38
CA SER A 16 13.81 7.96 9.56
C SER A 16 14.35 6.69 10.21
N VAL A 17 13.45 5.75 10.54
CA VAL A 17 13.80 4.45 11.15
C VAL A 17 14.56 3.57 10.16
N ARG A 18 14.39 3.84 8.86
CA ARG A 18 14.97 3.07 7.77
C ARG A 18 15.07 3.90 6.48
N PRO A 19 15.82 3.43 5.47
CA PRO A 19 15.88 4.07 4.17
C PRO A 19 14.47 4.20 3.53
N PRO A 20 14.22 5.29 2.76
CA PRO A 20 12.99 5.46 2.02
C PRO A 20 12.72 4.28 1.08
N LEU A 21 11.46 3.84 1.02
CA LEU A 21 11.03 2.83 0.08
C LEU A 21 10.60 3.51 -1.23
N CYS A 22 11.33 3.20 -2.30
CA CYS A 22 10.88 3.51 -3.66
C CYS A 22 9.96 2.39 -4.11
N VAL A 23 8.68 2.70 -4.33
CA VAL A 23 7.65 1.67 -4.62
C VAL A 23 7.43 1.47 -6.12
N GLY A 24 8.20 2.15 -6.99
CA GLY A 24 8.22 1.94 -8.43
C GLY A 24 6.97 2.38 -9.20
N HIS A 25 5.85 2.55 -8.50
CA HIS A 25 4.60 3.10 -9.00
C HIS A 25 4.57 4.62 -8.82
N GLY A 26 3.57 5.27 -9.40
CA GLY A 26 3.39 6.73 -9.35
C GLY A 26 3.17 7.27 -7.92
N ARG A 27 2.44 8.38 -7.80
CA ARG A 27 2.12 8.93 -6.48
C ARG A 27 1.35 7.90 -5.64
N VAL A 28 1.73 7.76 -4.36
CA VAL A 28 0.97 7.01 -3.37
C VAL A 28 -0.22 7.86 -2.92
N THR A 29 -1.42 7.33 -3.04
CA THR A 29 -2.68 8.09 -2.89
C THR A 29 -3.54 7.58 -1.75
N SER A 30 -3.36 6.31 -1.36
CA SER A 30 -4.03 5.70 -0.21
C SER A 30 -3.13 4.65 0.44
N LEU A 31 -3.41 4.34 1.71
CA LEU A 31 -2.70 3.31 2.46
C LEU A 31 -3.64 2.61 3.44
N ALA A 32 -3.34 1.34 3.74
CA ALA A 32 -4.00 0.59 4.80
C ALA A 32 -3.07 -0.46 5.40
N TRP A 33 -3.04 -0.54 6.73
CA TRP A 33 -2.33 -1.59 7.45
C TRP A 33 -3.17 -2.87 7.46
N CYS A 34 -2.53 -4.00 7.13
CA CYS A 34 -3.11 -5.35 7.30
C CYS A 34 -2.80 -5.88 8.71
N SER A 35 -1.56 -5.66 9.16
CA SER A 35 -1.04 -6.05 10.47
C SER A 35 0.02 -5.04 10.92
N ASN A 36 0.64 -5.23 12.09
CA ASN A 36 1.69 -4.33 12.57
C ASN A 36 2.96 -4.30 11.68
N VAL A 37 3.08 -5.24 10.74
CA VAL A 37 4.27 -5.40 9.90
C VAL A 37 3.96 -5.36 8.40
N GLU A 38 2.68 -5.35 8.01
CA GLU A 38 2.27 -5.39 6.60
C GLU A 38 1.45 -4.17 6.21
N LEU A 39 1.93 -3.46 5.19
CA LEU A 39 1.36 -2.21 4.70
C LEU A 39 0.93 -2.37 3.24
N THR A 40 -0.30 -1.99 2.94
CA THR A 40 -0.81 -1.92 1.57
C THR A 40 -0.90 -0.47 1.13
N LEU A 41 -0.46 -0.19 -0.10
CA LEU A 41 -0.44 1.13 -0.70
C LEU A 41 -1.25 1.12 -1.99
N GLY A 42 -1.98 2.20 -2.24
CA GLY A 42 -2.70 2.45 -3.47
C GLY A 42 -2.03 3.59 -4.23
N HIS A 43 -2.03 3.49 -5.55
CA HIS A 43 -1.29 4.39 -6.43
C HIS A 43 -2.19 5.11 -7.42
N GLU A 44 -1.69 6.22 -7.96
CA GLU A 44 -2.33 7.04 -9.00
C GLU A 44 -2.60 6.25 -10.30
N ASP A 45 -1.75 5.29 -10.63
CA ASP A 45 -1.85 4.46 -11.84
C ASP A 45 -2.85 3.28 -11.70
N GLY A 46 -3.53 3.17 -10.56
CA GLY A 46 -4.45 2.08 -10.25
C GLY A 46 -3.76 0.82 -9.72
N ALA A 47 -2.44 0.86 -9.48
CA ALA A 47 -1.73 -0.21 -8.81
C ALA A 47 -2.06 -0.24 -7.32
N ILE A 48 -2.02 -1.43 -6.74
CA ILE A 48 -2.01 -1.65 -5.30
C ILE A 48 -0.77 -2.49 -4.99
N THR A 49 0.09 -2.03 -4.10
CA THR A 49 1.29 -2.77 -3.68
C THR A 49 1.17 -3.17 -2.21
N HIS A 50 1.50 -4.42 -1.91
CA HIS A 50 1.53 -4.95 -0.55
C HIS A 50 2.97 -5.13 -0.10
N HIS A 51 3.31 -4.62 1.07
CA HIS A 51 4.68 -4.56 1.58
C HIS A 51 4.80 -5.18 2.97
N ASP A 52 5.82 -6.01 3.17
CA ASP A 52 6.30 -6.39 4.49
C ASP A 52 7.38 -5.42 4.94
N MET A 53 7.11 -4.72 6.04
CA MET A 53 7.94 -3.64 6.56
C MET A 53 9.24 -4.12 7.21
N ARG A 54 9.37 -5.43 7.45
CA ARG A 54 10.58 -6.05 8.03
C ARG A 54 11.65 -6.29 6.97
N ILE A 55 11.26 -6.42 5.70
CA ILE A 55 12.18 -6.72 4.60
C ILE A 55 12.92 -5.43 4.22
N ARG A 56 14.24 -5.42 4.40
CA ARG A 56 15.10 -4.31 3.94
C ARG A 56 15.10 -4.27 2.40
N ASN A 57 15.03 -3.06 1.82
CA ASN A 57 15.01 -2.77 0.38
C ASN A 57 13.70 -3.07 -0.38
N GLY A 58 12.59 -2.43 0.01
CA GLY A 58 11.38 -2.36 -0.81
C GLY A 58 10.26 -3.29 -0.37
N GLY A 59 10.59 -4.49 0.12
CA GLY A 59 9.66 -5.38 0.83
C GLY A 59 8.34 -5.69 0.13
N ILE A 60 8.24 -5.49 -1.19
CA ILE A 60 7.02 -5.75 -1.97
C ILE A 60 6.77 -7.25 -1.96
N VAL A 61 5.65 -7.66 -1.38
CA VAL A 61 5.17 -9.05 -1.35
C VAL A 61 4.22 -9.31 -2.51
N ALA A 62 3.42 -8.31 -2.91
CA ALA A 62 2.47 -8.44 -4.01
C ALA A 62 2.21 -7.11 -4.72
N VAL A 63 1.82 -7.19 -5.99
CA VAL A 63 1.35 -6.07 -6.82
C VAL A 63 0.04 -6.48 -7.51
N LEU A 64 -1.01 -5.69 -7.31
CA LEU A 64 -2.33 -5.88 -7.92
C LEU A 64 -2.61 -4.72 -8.89
N GLN A 65 -2.58 -4.99 -10.19
CA GLN A 65 -2.90 -4.01 -11.23
C GLN A 65 -4.31 -4.28 -11.78
N ARG A 66 -5.34 -3.84 -11.05
CA ARG A 66 -6.74 -4.10 -11.45
C ARG A 66 -7.58 -2.85 -11.64
N HIS A 67 -7.27 -1.76 -10.94
CA HIS A 67 -7.93 -0.49 -11.18
C HIS A 67 -7.35 0.21 -12.41
N ARG A 68 -8.20 0.99 -13.09
CA ARG A 68 -7.81 1.82 -14.24
C ARG A 68 -7.69 3.31 -13.89
N GLY A 69 -7.95 3.66 -12.64
CA GLY A 69 -7.83 5.02 -12.12
C GLY A 69 -7.21 4.98 -10.74
N GLU A 70 -6.88 6.17 -10.24
CA GLU A 70 -6.25 6.39 -8.93
C GLU A 70 -7.00 5.64 -7.83
N VAL A 71 -6.26 4.83 -7.06
CA VAL A 71 -6.80 4.14 -5.88
C VAL A 71 -6.97 5.16 -4.76
N CYS A 72 -8.20 5.56 -4.50
CA CYS A 72 -8.55 6.62 -3.56
C CYS A 72 -8.92 6.10 -2.16
N GLY A 73 -9.17 4.78 -2.03
CA GLY A 73 -9.50 4.18 -0.73
C GLY A 73 -8.99 2.76 -0.61
N LEU A 74 -8.43 2.44 0.56
CA LEU A 74 -8.01 1.09 0.95
C LEU A 74 -8.46 0.81 2.38
N LYS A 75 -8.93 -0.41 2.63
CA LYS A 75 -9.27 -0.88 3.98
C LYS A 75 -9.14 -2.40 4.08
N TRP A 76 -8.43 -2.87 5.10
CA TRP A 76 -8.41 -4.27 5.47
C TRP A 76 -9.57 -4.60 6.42
N SER A 77 -10.15 -5.79 6.26
CA SER A 77 -11.01 -6.40 7.27
C SER A 77 -10.17 -6.91 8.44
N SER A 78 -10.72 -6.81 9.66
CA SER A 78 -10.16 -7.36 10.89
C SER A 78 -10.64 -8.78 11.19
N ASP A 79 -11.36 -9.41 10.26
CA ASP A 79 -11.97 -10.73 10.45
C ASP A 79 -10.98 -11.89 10.34
N ALA A 80 -11.43 -13.11 10.70
CA ALA A 80 -10.63 -14.32 10.63
C ALA A 80 -10.10 -14.66 9.22
N THR A 81 -10.76 -14.16 8.17
CA THR A 81 -10.21 -14.15 6.80
C THR A 81 -9.89 -12.71 6.42
N PRO A 82 -8.61 -12.33 6.31
CA PRO A 82 -8.25 -10.98 5.93
C PRO A 82 -8.72 -10.71 4.49
N GLN A 83 -9.50 -9.64 4.32
CA GLN A 83 -9.96 -9.16 3.03
C GLN A 83 -9.54 -7.72 2.84
N LEU A 84 -9.13 -7.37 1.64
CA LEU A 84 -8.81 -5.99 1.26
C LEU A 84 -9.95 -5.43 0.41
N ALA A 85 -10.52 -4.31 0.83
CA ALA A 85 -11.39 -3.49 0.01
C ALA A 85 -10.60 -2.32 -0.60
N SER A 86 -10.70 -2.15 -1.92
CA SER A 86 -10.12 -1.01 -2.64
C SER A 86 -11.17 -0.27 -3.47
N GLY A 87 -11.19 1.06 -3.34
CA GLY A 87 -11.98 1.95 -4.19
C GLY A 87 -11.07 2.79 -5.06
N ALA A 88 -11.47 3.05 -6.31
CA ALA A 88 -10.70 3.91 -7.21
C ALA A 88 -11.57 4.79 -8.09
N ASN A 89 -10.92 5.74 -8.76
CA ASN A 89 -11.56 6.66 -9.70
C ASN A 89 -12.01 5.99 -11.03
N ASP A 90 -11.91 4.67 -11.14
CA ASP A 90 -12.54 3.88 -12.21
C ASP A 90 -14.01 3.54 -11.89
N HIS A 91 -14.56 4.13 -10.82
CA HIS A 91 -15.91 3.88 -10.29
C HIS A 91 -16.14 2.43 -9.85
N LEU A 92 -15.07 1.69 -9.60
CA LEU A 92 -15.16 0.32 -9.12
C LEU A 92 -14.64 0.21 -7.69
N LEU A 93 -15.29 -0.66 -6.95
CA LEU A 93 -14.80 -1.20 -5.70
C LEU A 93 -14.44 -2.68 -5.92
N ARG A 94 -13.28 -3.09 -5.42
CA ARG A 94 -12.82 -4.48 -5.50
C ARG A 94 -12.56 -5.03 -4.11
N ILE A 95 -12.91 -6.29 -3.92
CA ILE A 95 -12.61 -7.07 -2.71
C ILE A 95 -11.61 -8.15 -3.10
N TYR A 96 -10.52 -8.25 -2.34
CA TYR A 96 -9.51 -9.28 -2.49
C TYR A 96 -9.54 -10.18 -1.26
N ASP A 97 -9.54 -11.49 -1.49
CA ASP A 97 -9.34 -12.49 -0.45
C ASP A 97 -7.83 -12.74 -0.32
N ALA A 98 -7.30 -12.70 0.90
CA ALA A 98 -5.87 -12.90 1.18
C ALA A 98 -5.54 -14.32 1.71
N ARG A 99 -6.41 -15.30 1.45
CA ARG A 99 -6.14 -16.74 1.67
C ARG A 99 -5.03 -17.29 0.78
#